data_AF-A0A2N5YYU5-F1
#
_entry.id   AF-A0A2N5YYU5-F1
#
_cell.length_a   1.000
_cell.length_b   1.000
_cell.length_c   1.000
_cell.angle_alpha   90.00
_cell.angle_beta   90.00
_cell.angle_gamma   90.00
#
_symmetry.space_group_name_H-M   'P 1'
#
loop_
_entity.id
_entity.type
_entity.pdbx_description
1 polymer ?
#
loop_
_entity_poly.entity_id
_entity_poly.type
_entity_poly.pdbx_seq_one_letter_code
_entity_poly.pdbx_strand_id
1 'polypeptide(L)' 'MLYQNYHFFSANILPGYWDYRIENASRNYFNFDARFGFKFSESLRASFIVKNVFNAEYVGRPGDMYAPRRFEVVFSAQF' A
#
# COMPACT_ATOMS: atom_id res chain seq x y z
N MET A 1 -18.03 -21.37 -14.07
CA MET A 1 -16.69 -21.96 -14.33
C MET A 1 -15.54 -20.99 -14.03
N LEU A 2 -15.47 -19.79 -14.60
CA LEU A 2 -14.37 -18.83 -14.33
C LEU A 2 -14.21 -18.48 -12.83
N TYR A 3 -15.31 -18.14 -12.14
CA TYR A 3 -15.31 -17.75 -10.72
C TYR A 3 -14.72 -18.83 -9.78
N GLN A 4 -14.96 -20.10 -10.11
CA GLN A 4 -14.54 -21.24 -9.29
C GLN A 4 -13.03 -21.49 -9.42
N ASN A 5 -12.45 -21.23 -10.60
CA ASN A 5 -11.02 -21.27 -10.80
C ASN A 5 -10.32 -20.13 -10.02
N TYR A 6 -10.85 -18.90 -10.06
CA TYR A 6 -10.27 -17.78 -9.29
C TYR A 6 -10.35 -17.99 -7.77
N HIS A 7 -11.46 -18.54 -7.27
CA HIS A 7 -11.58 -18.93 -5.87
C HIS A 7 -10.54 -19.99 -5.48
N PHE A 8 -10.37 -21.03 -6.30
CA PHE A 8 -9.38 -22.08 -6.05
C PHE A 8 -7.95 -21.53 -5.97
N PHE A 9 -7.53 -20.68 -6.93
CA PHE A 9 -6.19 -20.10 -6.91
C PHE A 9 -5.98 -19.13 -5.75
N SER A 10 -6.95 -18.25 -5.47
CA SER A 10 -6.84 -17.28 -4.37
C SER A 10 -6.78 -17.94 -3.00
N ALA A 11 -7.62 -18.96 -2.74
CA ALA A 11 -7.66 -19.65 -1.44
C ALA A 11 -6.35 -20.41 -1.11
N ASN A 12 -5.60 -20.87 -2.12
CA ASN A 12 -4.34 -21.58 -1.92
C ASN A 12 -3.13 -20.65 -1.72
N ILE A 13 -3.13 -19.47 -2.36
CA ILE A 13 -2.03 -18.52 -2.28
C ILE A 13 -2.21 -17.56 -1.09
N LEU A 14 -3.43 -17.12 -0.84
CA LEU A 14 -3.82 -16.14 0.18
C LEU A 14 -5.13 -16.60 0.84
N PRO A 15 -5.06 -17.49 1.84
CA PRO A 15 -6.25 -17.97 2.56
C PRO A 15 -7.04 -16.81 3.16
N GLY A 16 -8.36 -16.77 2.94
CA GLY A 16 -9.26 -15.74 3.46
C GLY A 16 -9.30 -14.42 2.67
N TYR A 17 -8.38 -14.20 1.71
CA TYR A 17 -8.38 -12.98 0.90
C TYR A 17 -9.63 -12.85 0.02
N TRP A 18 -10.14 -13.97 -0.50
CA TRP A 18 -11.29 -13.95 -1.40
C TRP A 18 -12.55 -13.39 -0.71
N ASP A 19 -12.84 -13.88 0.49
CA ASP A 19 -13.99 -13.44 1.29
C ASP A 19 -13.82 -11.97 1.69
N TYR A 20 -12.64 -11.62 2.21
CA TYR A 20 -12.28 -10.24 2.51
C TYR A 20 -12.49 -9.32 1.31
N ARG A 21 -12.06 -9.74 0.11
CA ARG A 21 -12.22 -8.93 -1.11
C ARG A 21 -13.69 -8.73 -1.45
N ILE A 22 -14.53 -9.76 -1.41
CA ILE A 22 -15.95 -9.62 -1.75
C ILE A 22 -16.62 -8.60 -0.82
N GLU A 23 -16.27 -8.61 0.47
CA GLU A 23 -16.82 -7.70 1.47
C GLU A 23 -16.32 -6.25 1.36
N ASN A 24 -15.14 -6.04 0.77
CA ASN A 24 -14.43 -4.76 0.79
C ASN A 24 -14.22 -4.12 -0.59
N ALA A 25 -14.40 -4.86 -1.70
CA ALA A 25 -14.11 -4.38 -3.06
C ALA A 25 -14.96 -3.18 -3.52
N SER A 26 -16.13 -2.98 -2.94
CA SER A 26 -16.99 -1.83 -3.24
C SER A 26 -16.81 -0.66 -2.27
N ARG A 27 -15.92 -0.78 -1.26
CA ARG A 27 -15.70 0.27 -0.28
C ARG A 27 -14.83 1.36 -0.87
N ASN A 28 -15.24 2.61 -0.67
CA ASN A 28 -14.38 3.75 -0.94
C ASN A 28 -13.25 3.77 0.08
N TYR A 29 -12.04 4.09 -0.37
CA TYR A 29 -10.88 4.23 0.49
C TYR A 29 -10.20 5.58 0.26
N PHE A 30 -9.61 6.12 1.32
CA PHE A 30 -8.77 7.29 1.25
C PHE A 30 -7.38 6.92 1.75
N ASN A 31 -6.38 7.09 0.88
CA ASN A 31 -4.99 6.87 1.24
C ASN A 31 -4.27 8.23 1.33
N PHE A 32 -3.63 8.48 2.46
CA PHE A 32 -2.91 9.72 2.72
C PHE A 32 -1.43 9.42 2.95
N ASP A 33 -0.59 10.15 2.23
CA ASP A 33 0.86 10.10 2.37
C ASP A 33 1.38 11.43 2.92
N ALA A 34 2.31 11.36 3.86
CA ALA A 34 2.99 12.52 4.41
C ALA A 34 4.49 12.47 4.10
N ARG A 35 5.08 13.63 3.79
CA ARG A 35 6.53 13.77 3.59
C ARG A 35 7.06 14.99 4.31
N PHE A 36 8.00 14.76 5.21
CA PHE A 36 8.76 15.79 5.90
C PHE A 36 10.16 15.83 5.32
N GLY A 37 10.66 17.02 4.96
CA GLY A 37 12.00 17.17 4.38
C GLY A 37 12.79 18.23 5.11
N PHE A 38 14.04 17.92 5.43
CA PHE A 38 15.00 18.86 5.99
C PHE A 38 16.18 19.03 5.03
N LYS A 39 16.48 20.28 4.66
CA LYS A 39 17.66 20.62 3.86
C LYS A 39 18.77 21.03 4.82
N PHE A 40 19.88 20.30 4.81
CA PHE A 40 21.08 20.66 5.58
C PHE A 40 21.94 21.67 4.80
N SER A 41 21.95 21.57 3.48
CA SER A 41 22.60 22.50 2.55
C SER A 41 21.85 22.50 1.21
N GLU A 42 22.30 23.28 0.23
CA GLU A 42 21.78 23.20 -1.14
C GLU A 42 22.03 21.82 -1.78
N SER A 43 23.14 21.18 -1.41
CA SER A 43 23.54 19.86 -1.90
C SER A 43 22.96 18.71 -1.08
N LEU A 44 22.51 18.92 0.16
CA LEU A 44 22.18 17.85 1.10
C LEU A 44 20.77 17.95 1.67
N ARG A 45 19.99 16.88 1.54
CA ARG A 45 18.62 16.81 2.07
C ARG A 45 18.31 15.43 2.66
N ALA A 46 17.68 15.41 3.82
CA ALA A 46 16.98 14.24 4.33
C ALA A 46 15.46 14.41 4.17
N SER A 47 14.75 13.31 3.97
CA SER A 47 13.29 13.25 3.98
C SER A 47 12.81 12.04 4.76
N PHE A 48 11.78 12.24 5.57
CA PHE A 48 11.00 11.18 6.18
C PHE A 48 9.65 11.11 5.50
N ILE A 49 9.29 9.95 4.97
CA ILE A 49 8.04 9.72 4.24
C ILE A 49 7.24 8.67 5.00
N VAL A 50 5.99 9.00 5.28
CA VAL A 50 5.00 8.08 5.85
C VAL A 50 3.97 7.82 4.77
N LYS A 51 3.96 6.61 4.23
CA LYS A 51 2.94 6.16 3.28
C LYS A 51 1.79 5.52 4.03
N ASN A 52 0.56 5.80 3.61
CA ASN A 52 -0.64 5.31 4.28
C ASN A 52 -0.66 5.65 5.78
N VAL A 53 -0.68 6.96 6.08
CA VAL A 53 -0.60 7.52 7.45
C VAL A 53 -1.64 6.90 8.38
N PHE A 54 -2.87 6.73 7.90
CA PHE A 54 -3.98 6.17 8.66
C PHE A 54 -4.04 4.65 8.67
N ASN A 55 -3.09 3.97 8.02
CA ASN A 55 -3.05 2.51 7.90
C ASN A 55 -4.38 1.94 7.38
N ALA A 56 -4.99 2.62 6.41
CA ALA A 56 -6.21 2.19 5.76
C ALA A 56 -5.93 0.93 4.93
N GLU A 57 -6.72 -0.12 5.14
CA GLU A 57 -6.66 -1.32 4.34
C GLU A 57 -7.65 -1.20 3.17
N TYR A 58 -7.19 -1.52 1.97
CA TYR A 58 -8.03 -1.48 0.78
C TYR A 58 -7.53 -2.47 -0.27
N VAL A 59 -8.47 -2.93 -1.09
CA VAL A 59 -8.27 -3.97 -2.08
C VAL A 59 -8.63 -3.45 -3.46
N GLY A 60 -7.75 -3.72 -4.43
CA GLY A 60 -7.97 -3.34 -5.83
C GLY A 60 -8.52 -4.50 -6.65
N ARG A 61 -7.78 -4.80 -7.73
CA ARG A 61 -8.10 -5.93 -8.61
C ARG A 61 -7.93 -7.27 -7.87
N PRO A 62 -8.54 -8.37 -8.35
CA PRO A 62 -8.31 -9.67 -7.74
C PRO A 62 -6.81 -10.00 -7.68
N GLY A 63 -6.31 -10.29 -6.47
CA GLY A 63 -4.89 -10.54 -6.20
C GLY A 63 -4.05 -9.30 -5.90
N ASP A 64 -4.66 -8.11 -5.86
CA ASP A 64 -4.00 -6.83 -5.64
C ASP A 64 -4.42 -6.27 -4.27
N MET A 65 -3.67 -6.63 -3.22
CA MET A 65 -3.72 -5.98 -1.91
C MET A 65 -2.67 -4.87 -1.86
N TYR A 66 -3.11 -3.68 -1.48
CA TYR A 66 -2.18 -2.57 -1.31
C TYR A 66 -1.38 -2.73 -0.03
N ALA A 67 -0.16 -2.16 -0.04
CA ALA A 67 0.77 -2.28 1.06
C ALA A 67 0.23 -1.64 2.35
N PRO A 68 0.54 -2.23 3.53
CA PRO A 68 0.25 -1.60 4.81
C PRO A 68 1.09 -0.33 4.99
N ARG A 69 0.82 0.42 6.06
CA ARG A 69 1.60 1.62 6.41
C ARG A 69 3.10 1.33 6.42
N ARG A 70 3.85 2.16 5.72
CA ARG A 70 5.32 2.08 5.62
C ARG A 70 5.97 3.41 5.91
N PHE A 71 7.14 3.33 6.51
CA PHE A 71 7.98 4.46 6.86
C PHE A 71 9.26 4.39 6.03
N GLU A 72 9.64 5.50 5.42
CA GLU A 72 10.84 5.59 4.60
C GLU A 72 11.68 6.77 5.07
N VAL A 73 12.99 6.55 5.13
CA VAL A 73 13.99 7.60 5.31
C VAL A 73 14.78 7.68 4.01
N VAL A 74 14.79 8.86 3.41
CA VAL A 74 15.50 9.13 2.16
C VAL A 74 16.56 10.19 2.41
N PHE A 75 17.78 9.90 2.03
CA PHE A 75 18.89 10.84 2.05
C PHE A 75 19.33 11.11 0.60
N SER A 76 19.47 12.37 0.23
CA SER A 76 19.87 12.78 -1.12
C SER A 76 21.01 13.79 -1.06
N ALA A 77 22.04 13.55 -1.86
CA ALA A 77 23.18 14.43 -2.07
C ALA A 77 23.30 14.77 -3.57
N GLN A 78 23.51 16.05 -3.87
CA GLN A 78 23.78 16.56 -5.21
C GLN A 78 25.23 17.06 -5.26
N PHE A 79 26.03 16.53 -6.20
CA PHE A 79 27.42 16.91 -6.44
C PHE A 79 27.53 17.68 -7.75
#